data_AF-A0A1X1T2J3-F1
#
_entry.id   AF-A0A1X1T2J3-F1
#
_cell.length_a   1.000
_cell.length_b   1.000
_cell.length_c   1.000
_cell.angle_alpha   90.00
_cell.angle_beta   90.00
_cell.angle_gamma   90.00
#
_symmetry.space_group_name_H-M   'P 1'
#
loop_
_entity.id
_entity.type
_entity.pdbx_description
1 polymer ?
#
loop_
_entity_poly.entity_id
_entity_poly.type
_entity_poly.pdbx_seq_one_letter_code
_entity_poly.pdbx_strand_id
1 'polypeptide(L)'
;MRWDPGTLTLELTERNVCALIDKLDDPLSKRTITSPCRRIAVTAVESAGAAEAATAPGTLPLTRSQLETLATVGAEVRVAGVRVVSLPDAEHYTDRPAGEIYMPTSGEYR
;
A
#
# COMPACT_ATOMS: atom_id res chain seq x y z
N MET A 1 -0.05 -7.98 0.41
CA MET A 1 -1.13 -7.24 1.10
C MET A 1 -2.43 -8.01 1.18
N ARG A 2 -3.19 -7.78 2.26
CA ARG A 2 -4.45 -8.46 2.56
C ARG A 2 -5.45 -7.47 3.16
N TRP A 3 -6.72 -7.61 2.76
CA TRP A 3 -7.84 -6.82 3.29
C TRP A 3 -8.74 -7.70 4.14
N ASP A 4 -8.98 -7.30 5.39
CA ASP A 4 -10.00 -7.87 6.26
C ASP A 4 -11.19 -6.89 6.42
N PRO A 5 -12.33 -7.16 5.76
CA PRO A 5 -13.51 -6.30 5.88
C PRO A 5 -14.20 -6.39 7.25
N GLY A 6 -13.99 -7.45 8.02
CA GLY A 6 -14.64 -7.63 9.32
C GLY A 6 -14.08 -6.70 10.40
N THR A 7 -12.78 -6.41 10.32
CA THR A 7 -12.07 -5.53 11.26
C THR A 7 -11.67 -4.19 10.65
N LEU A 8 -11.99 -3.97 9.36
CA LEU A 8 -11.50 -2.84 8.57
C LEU A 8 -9.98 -2.71 8.62
N THR A 9 -9.28 -3.84 8.55
CA THR A 9 -7.81 -3.90 8.62
C THR A 9 -7.21 -4.19 7.25
N LEU A 10 -6.29 -3.33 6.84
CA LEU A 10 -5.41 -3.53 5.69
C LEU A 10 -4.01 -3.89 6.20
N GLU A 11 -3.55 -5.07 5.81
CA GLU A 11 -2.19 -5.53 6.08
C GLU A 11 -1.32 -5.26 4.86
N LEU A 12 -0.29 -4.43 5.01
CA LEU A 12 0.74 -4.19 4.02
C LEU A 12 2.01 -4.89 4.46
N THR A 13 2.63 -5.65 3.55
CA THR A 13 3.96 -6.20 3.85
C THR A 13 5.04 -5.13 3.64
N GLU A 14 6.25 -5.36 4.14
CA GLU A 14 7.42 -4.53 3.87
C GLU A 14 7.60 -4.23 2.38
N ARG A 15 7.51 -5.27 1.52
CA ARG A 15 7.57 -5.10 0.07
C ARG A 15 6.46 -4.19 -0.46
N ASN A 16 5.24 -4.30 0.06
CA ASN A 16 4.15 -3.42 -0.35
C ASN A 16 4.43 -1.95 0.01
N VAL A 17 4.98 -1.70 1.20
CA VAL A 17 5.31 -0.34 1.65
C VAL A 17 6.44 0.25 0.81
N CYS A 18 7.56 -0.47 0.64
CA CYS A 18 8.68 -0.04 -0.18
C CYS A 18 8.23 0.27 -1.62
N ALA A 19 7.43 -0.62 -2.21
CA ALA A 19 6.93 -0.42 -3.56
C ALA A 19 6.02 0.82 -3.68
N LEU A 20 5.24 1.17 -2.66
CA LEU A 20 4.42 2.38 -2.67
C LEU A 20 5.29 3.64 -2.57
N ILE A 21 6.38 3.60 -1.79
CA ILE A 21 7.36 4.69 -1.69
C ILE A 21 8.08 4.87 -3.03
N ASP A 22 8.65 3.81 -3.60
CA ASP A 22 9.30 3.87 -4.92
C ASP A 22 8.36 4.43 -5.99
N LYS A 23 7.09 4.01 -5.94
CA LYS A 23 6.07 4.46 -6.88
C LYS A 23 5.73 5.95 -6.75
N LEU A 24 5.95 6.59 -5.61
CA LEU A 24 5.81 8.05 -5.47
C LEU A 24 6.86 8.78 -6.31
N ASP A 25 8.09 8.24 -6.28
CA ASP A 25 9.25 8.81 -6.94
C ASP A 25 9.32 8.46 -8.44
N ASP A 26 8.56 7.45 -8.89
CA ASP A 26 8.40 7.13 -10.32
C ASP A 26 7.36 8.08 -10.98
N PRO A 27 7.78 8.96 -11.91
CA PRO A 27 6.90 9.94 -12.55
C PRO A 27 5.84 9.34 -13.48
N LEU A 28 6.05 8.12 -13.98
CA LEU A 28 5.12 7.40 -14.87
C LEU A 28 4.19 6.45 -14.09
N SER A 29 4.49 6.21 -12.82
CA SER A 29 3.70 5.37 -11.94
C SER A 29 2.33 5.99 -11.65
N LYS A 30 1.30 5.13 -11.63
CA LYS A 30 -0.02 5.49 -11.11
C LYS A 30 -0.08 5.53 -9.59
N ARG A 31 1.02 5.23 -8.90
CA ARG A 31 1.15 5.26 -7.44
C ARG A 31 0.20 4.30 -6.71
N THR A 32 -0.34 3.31 -7.41
CA THR A 32 -1.38 2.43 -6.87
C THR A 32 -0.92 0.98 -6.84
N ILE A 33 -1.26 0.28 -5.74
CA ILE A 33 -1.22 -1.18 -5.63
C ILE A 33 -2.63 -1.67 -5.34
N THR A 34 -3.09 -2.72 -6.04
CA THR A 34 -4.44 -3.29 -5.86
C THR A 34 -4.39 -4.63 -5.16
N SER A 35 -5.34 -4.88 -4.25
CA SER A 35 -5.35 -6.12 -3.46
C SER A 35 -5.66 -7.31 -4.36
N PRO A 36 -5.16 -8.51 -4.04
CA PRO A 36 -5.52 -9.71 -4.80
C PRO A 36 -7.04 -9.95 -4.86
N CYS A 37 -7.77 -9.58 -3.81
CA CYS A 37 -9.23 -9.68 -3.77
C CYS A 37 -9.96 -8.54 -4.49
N ARG A 38 -9.23 -7.56 -5.05
CA ARG A 38 -9.74 -6.37 -5.78
C ARG A 38 -10.74 -5.50 -5.03
N ARG A 39 -10.86 -5.67 -3.71
CA ARG A 39 -11.79 -4.90 -2.87
C ARG A 39 -11.22 -3.58 -2.39
N ILE A 40 -9.89 -3.51 -2.28
CA ILE A 40 -9.18 -2.30 -1.89
C ILE A 40 -7.96 -2.09 -2.78
N ALA A 41 -7.73 -0.85 -3.16
CA ALA A 41 -6.51 -0.37 -3.80
C ALA A 41 -5.90 0.71 -2.92
N VAL A 42 -4.57 0.71 -2.80
CA VAL A 42 -3.82 1.70 -2.04
C VAL A 42 -3.17 2.64 -3.02
N THR A 43 -3.37 3.94 -2.84
CA THR A 43 -2.74 4.97 -3.70
C THR A 43 -1.81 5.83 -2.85
N ALA A 44 -0.53 5.85 -3.18
CA ALA A 44 0.44 6.71 -2.53
C ALA A 44 0.28 8.17 -3.02
N VAL A 45 0.24 9.11 -2.09
CA VAL A 45 0.18 10.54 -2.35
C VAL A 45 1.22 11.29 -1.52
N GLU A 46 1.61 12.49 -1.95
CA GLU A 46 2.58 13.28 -1.19
C GLU A 46 1.95 13.89 0.08
N SER A 47 0.73 14.43 -0.02
CA SER A 47 0.08 15.15 1.09
C SER A 47 -1.42 14.90 1.19
N ALA A 48 -1.96 15.07 2.41
CA ALA A 48 -3.32 14.71 2.78
C ALA A 48 -4.41 15.43 1.96
N GLY A 49 -4.16 16.66 1.50
CA GLY A 49 -5.14 17.42 0.70
C GLY A 49 -5.52 16.76 -0.63
N ALA A 50 -4.67 15.88 -1.19
CA ALA A 50 -4.98 15.09 -2.38
C ALA A 50 -5.70 13.76 -2.06
N ALA A 51 -5.55 13.26 -0.84
CA ALA A 51 -6.14 12.01 -0.35
C ALA A 51 -7.63 12.15 -0.05
N GLU A 52 -8.01 13.24 0.61
CA GLU A 52 -9.35 13.43 1.18
C GLU A 52 -10.42 13.80 0.13
N ALA A 53 -10.01 14.30 -1.04
CA ALA A 53 -10.91 14.63 -2.15
C ALA A 53 -11.26 13.41 -3.05
N ALA A 54 -10.54 12.30 -2.94
CA ALA A 54 -10.54 11.20 -3.92
C ALA A 54 -10.87 9.82 -3.34
N THR A 55 -11.47 9.74 -2.15
CA THR A 55 -11.91 8.48 -1.54
C THR A 55 -13.15 7.93 -2.26
N ALA A 56 -12.92 7.39 -3.46
CA ALA A 56 -13.85 6.45 -4.08
C ALA A 56 -13.92 5.18 -3.20
N PRO A 57 -15.09 4.54 -3.08
CA PRO A 57 -15.22 3.26 -2.39
C PRO A 57 -14.15 2.27 -2.88
N GLY A 58 -13.40 1.68 -1.95
CA GLY A 58 -12.35 0.72 -2.28
C GLY A 58 -11.00 1.34 -2.67
N THR A 59 -10.80 2.65 -2.52
CA THR A 59 -9.46 3.27 -2.64
C THR A 59 -9.03 3.87 -1.31
N LEU A 60 -7.81 3.55 -0.87
CA LEU A 60 -7.21 4.05 0.36
C LEU A 60 -5.96 4.87 0.03
N PRO A 61 -6.02 6.20 0.11
CA PRO A 61 -4.84 7.02 -0.07
C PRO A 61 -3.90 6.90 1.14
N LEU A 62 -2.60 6.78 0.93
CA LEU A 62 -1.58 6.86 1.98
C LEU A 62 -0.58 7.96 1.64
N THR A 63 -0.30 8.84 2.60
CA THR A 63 0.72 9.88 2.42
C THR A 63 2.13 9.30 2.50
N ARG A 64 3.12 10.00 1.95
CA ARG A 64 4.54 9.65 2.13
C ARG A 64 4.89 9.45 3.62
N SER A 65 4.51 10.40 4.48
CA SER A 65 4.76 10.30 5.92
C SER A 65 4.13 9.08 6.60
N GLN A 66 2.94 8.65 6.13
CA GLN A 66 2.29 7.43 6.63
C GLN A 66 3.01 6.18 6.13
N LEU A 67 3.47 6.17 4.88
CA LEU A 67 4.27 5.08 4.32
C LEU A 67 5.63 4.96 5.03
N GLU A 68 6.28 6.08 5.34
CA GLU A 68 7.53 6.11 6.14
C GLU A 68 7.30 5.57 7.56
N THR A 69 6.14 5.87 8.16
CA THR A 69 5.76 5.26 9.45
C THR A 69 5.59 3.76 9.32
N LEU A 70 4.88 3.31 8.27
CA LEU A 70 4.65 1.90 7.97
C LEU A 70 5.90 1.15 7.48
N ALA A 71 6.99 1.85 7.14
CA ALA A 71 8.27 1.22 6.82
C ALA A 71 8.89 0.53 8.05
N THR A 72 8.40 0.84 9.26
CA THR A 72 8.70 0.06 10.47
C THR A 72 7.69 -1.08 10.60
N VAL A 73 8.16 -2.33 10.56
CA VAL A 73 7.31 -3.51 10.77
C VAL A 73 6.58 -3.45 12.11
N GLY A 74 5.29 -3.79 12.10
CA GLY A 74 4.42 -3.72 13.26
C GLY A 74 3.83 -2.34 13.52
N ALA A 75 4.28 -1.29 12.82
CA ALA A 75 3.67 0.03 12.89
C ALA A 75 2.25 0.03 12.32
N GLU A 76 1.44 0.96 12.83
CA GLU A 76 0.05 1.14 12.44
C GLU A 76 -0.24 2.61 12.14
N VAL A 77 -1.06 2.85 11.12
CA VAL A 77 -1.68 4.15 10.87
C VAL A 77 -3.19 3.97 10.66
N ARG A 78 -3.96 5.04 10.89
CA ARG A 78 -5.40 5.06 10.61
C ARG A 78 -5.72 6.07 9.53
N VAL A 79 -6.46 5.64 8.51
CA VAL A 79 -6.88 6.50 7.40
C VAL A 79 -8.33 6.19 7.04
N ALA A 80 -9.18 7.22 7.03
CA ALA A 80 -10.61 7.07 6.70
C ALA A 80 -11.32 5.93 7.47
N GLY A 81 -10.95 5.72 8.75
CA GLY A 81 -11.49 4.64 9.59
C GLY A 81 -10.92 3.24 9.32
N VAL A 82 -10.05 3.09 8.32
CA VAL A 82 -9.30 1.86 8.03
C VAL A 82 -8.03 1.82 8.87
N ARG A 83 -7.80 0.67 9.52
CA ARG A 83 -6.57 0.35 10.23
C ARG A 83 -5.56 -0.22 9.24
N VAL A 84 -4.40 0.40 9.08
CA VAL A 84 -3.34 -0.09 8.19
C VAL A 84 -2.15 -0.53 9.03
N VAL A 85 -1.70 -1.77 8.87
CA VAL A 85 -0.61 -2.37 9.65
C VAL A 85 0.48 -2.86 8.72
N SER A 86 1.73 -2.59 9.12
CA SER A 86 2.92 -3.13 8.47
C SER A 86 3.27 -4.51 9.02
N LEU A 87 3.48 -5.48 8.14
CA LEU A 87 3.85 -6.86 8.48
C LEU A 87 5.15 -7.26 7.75
N PRO A 88 5.93 -8.21 8.30
CA PRO A 88 7.03 -8.77 7.56
C PRO A 88 6.52 -9.58 6.37
N ASP A 89 7.30 -9.63 5.28
CA ASP A 89 6.92 -10.36 4.06
C ASP A 89 6.59 -11.85 4.34
N ALA A 90 7.29 -12.46 5.30
CA ALA A 90 7.07 -13.85 5.71
C ALA A 90 5.62 -14.15 6.11
N GLU A 91 4.91 -13.21 6.74
CA GLU A 91 3.50 -13.41 7.18
C GLU A 91 2.54 -13.68 6.00
N HIS A 92 2.85 -13.18 4.80
CA HIS A 92 1.96 -13.32 3.63
C HIS A 92 2.49 -14.29 2.57
N TYR A 93 3.78 -14.62 2.63
CA TYR A 93 4.50 -15.32 1.56
C TYR A 93 5.26 -16.57 2.05
N THR A 94 5.01 -17.06 3.27
CA THR A 94 5.64 -18.31 3.75
C THR A 94 5.41 -19.48 2.80
N ASP A 95 4.22 -19.59 2.19
CA ASP A 95 3.84 -20.73 1.34
C ASP A 95 3.77 -20.40 -0.16
N ARG A 96 4.15 -19.19 -0.57
CA ARG A 96 4.05 -18.76 -1.97
C ARG A 96 4.98 -17.58 -2.30
N PRO A 97 5.49 -17.47 -3.54
CA PRO A 97 6.19 -16.27 -3.95
C PRO A 97 5.25 -15.07 -3.95
N ALA A 98 5.80 -13.91 -3.63
CA ALA A 98 5.10 -12.65 -3.76
C ALA A 98 4.88 -12.28 -5.24
N GLY A 99 3.70 -11.73 -5.55
CA GLY A 99 3.32 -11.35 -6.92
C GLY A 99 4.04 -10.09 -7.39
N GLU A 100 4.34 -10.02 -8.69
CA GLU A 100 5.19 -8.98 -9.30
C GLU A 100 4.57 -7.57 -9.24
N ILE A 101 5.42 -6.58 -8.98
CA ILE A 101 5.10 -5.15 -8.99
C ILE A 101 5.92 -4.48 -10.08
N TYR A 102 5.24 -4.04 -11.14
CA TYR A 102 5.89 -3.37 -12.26
C TYR A 102 6.21 -1.90 -11.94
N MET A 103 7.44 -1.46 -12.25
CA MET A 103 7.91 -0.07 -12.17
C MET A 103 8.08 0.51 -13.58
N PRO A 104 7.19 1.40 -14.03
CA PRO A 104 7.14 1.81 -15.43
C PRO A 104 8.35 2.63 -15.90
N THR A 105 8.99 3.41 -15.03
CA THR A 105 10.15 4.21 -15.46
C THR A 105 11.39 3.35 -15.70
N SER A 106 11.62 2.30 -14.89
CA SER A 106 12.77 1.40 -15.06
C SER A 106 12.47 0.18 -15.94
N GLY A 107 11.19 -0.18 -16.13
CA GLY A 107 10.78 -1.42 -16.78
C GLY A 107 10.99 -2.67 -15.90
N GLU A 108 11.32 -2.50 -14.63
CA GLU A 108 11.62 -3.60 -13.70
C GLU A 108 10.35 -4.17 -13.05
N TYR A 109 10.43 -5.45 -12.69
CA TYR A 109 9.46 -6.12 -11.83
C TYR A 109 10.09 -6.34 -10.46
N ARG A 110 9.43 -5.85 -9.41
CA ARG A 110 9.83 -6.05 -8.02
C ARG A 110 8.91 -7.00 -7.32
#